data_AF-A0A2U3LNY5-F1
#
_entry.id   AF-A0A2U3LNY5-F1
#
_cell.length_a   1.000
_cell.length_b   1.000
_cell.length_c   1.000
_cell.angle_alpha   90.00
_cell.angle_beta   90.00
_cell.angle_gamma   90.00
#
_symmetry.space_group_name_H-M   'P 1'
#
loop_
_entity.id
_entity.type
_entity.pdbx_description
1 polymer ?
#
loop_
_entity_poly.entity_id
_entity_poly.type
_entity_poly.pdbx_seq_one_letter_code
_entity_poly.pdbx_strand_id
1 'polypeptide(L)'
;MLDYDLAIVNKAIVNFFIHGTSVEETIQSADKLIDFQKIVKVSEKYTHAVYGDQRRPEKVLRVFASRVRTDPGVFKRKQVKDETRTEKIANTPERCFIVNEDVNTMEIPRKLDRKWYIEVAKKRIEDFLGN
;
A
#
# COMPACT_ATOMS: atom_id res chain seq x y z
N MET A 1 13.40 -14.69 0.07
CA MET A 1 12.47 -13.98 0.97
C MET A 1 11.30 -13.56 0.10
N LEU A 2 10.13 -14.19 0.24
CA LEU A 2 8.94 -13.74 -0.49
C LEU A 2 8.69 -12.30 -0.06
N ASP A 3 8.79 -11.35 -0.99
CA ASP A 3 8.32 -9.99 -0.79
C ASP A 3 6.81 -10.10 -0.55
N TYR A 4 6.41 -10.11 0.72
CA TYR A 4 5.01 -10.15 1.14
C TYR A 4 4.37 -8.76 0.96
N ASP A 5 4.67 -8.08 -0.15
CA ASP A 5 4.12 -6.80 -0.57
C ASP A 5 2.81 -7.04 -1.31
N LEU A 6 1.71 -6.48 -0.79
CA LEU A 6 0.37 -6.59 -1.35
C LEU A 6 -0.02 -8.06 -1.60
N ALA A 7 0.31 -8.96 -0.65
CA ALA A 7 0.05 -10.39 -0.78
C ALA A 7 -1.42 -10.69 -1.08
N ILE A 8 -2.35 -9.95 -0.47
CA ILE A 8 -3.78 -10.10 -0.71
C ILE A 8 -4.19 -9.81 -2.16
N VAL A 9 -3.54 -8.83 -2.80
CA VAL A 9 -3.80 -8.47 -4.20
C VAL A 9 -3.34 -9.61 -5.11
N ASN A 10 -2.13 -10.14 -4.87
CA ASN A 10 -1.61 -11.25 -5.65
C ASN A 10 -2.47 -12.51 -5.50
N LYS A 11 -2.92 -12.80 -4.28
CA LYS A 11 -3.86 -13.90 -3.99
C LYS A 11 -5.18 -13.72 -4.75
N ALA A 12 -5.75 -12.51 -4.75
CA ALA A 12 -7.00 -12.22 -5.45
C ALA A 12 -6.87 -12.40 -6.98
N ILE A 13 -5.74 -11.97 -7.56
CA ILE A 13 -5.47 -12.16 -9.00
C ILE A 13 -5.37 -13.65 -9.36
N VAL A 14 -4.61 -14.43 -8.58
CA VAL A 14 -4.49 -15.89 -8.79
C VAL A 14 -5.85 -16.57 -8.67
N ASN A 15 -6.62 -16.25 -7.62
CA ASN A 15 -7.95 -16.83 -7.42
C ASN A 15 -8.92 -16.50 -8.56
N PHE A 16 -8.85 -15.28 -9.09
CA PHE A 16 -9.65 -14.88 -10.24
C PHE A 16 -9.33 -15.72 -11.48
N PHE A 17 -8.05 -15.83 -11.86
CA PHE A 17 -7.65 -16.54 -13.08
C PHE A 17 -7.75 -18.07 -12.97
N ILE A 18 -7.44 -18.65 -11.80
CA ILE A 18 -7.33 -20.10 -11.63
C ILE A 18 -8.61 -20.72 -11.09
N HIS A 19 -9.30 -20.03 -10.18
CA HIS A 19 -10.44 -20.58 -9.45
C HIS A 19 -11.78 -19.93 -9.83
N GLY A 20 -11.76 -18.88 -10.67
CA GLY A 20 -12.96 -18.13 -11.03
C GLY A 20 -13.58 -17.36 -9.86
N THR A 21 -12.88 -17.23 -8.74
CA THR A 21 -13.36 -16.50 -7.56
C THR A 21 -13.24 -14.99 -7.79
N SER A 22 -14.26 -14.24 -7.40
CA SER A 22 -14.21 -12.77 -7.53
C SER A 22 -13.09 -12.16 -6.66
N VAL A 23 -12.53 -11.04 -7.13
CA VAL A 23 -11.53 -10.26 -6.40
C VAL A 23 -12.08 -9.80 -5.04
N GLU A 24 -13.33 -9.35 -5.03
CA GLU A 24 -14.05 -8.88 -3.86
C GLU A 24 -14.14 -9.96 -2.79
N GLU A 25 -14.53 -11.17 -3.15
CA GLU A 25 -14.67 -12.29 -2.23
C GLU A 25 -13.33 -12.64 -1.57
N THR A 26 -12.26 -12.68 -2.34
CA THR A 26 -10.92 -12.97 -1.81
C THR A 26 -10.44 -11.88 -0.84
N ILE A 27 -10.66 -10.60 -1.16
CA ILE A 27 -10.17 -9.48 -0.35
C ILE A 27 -11.05 -9.25 0.90
N GLN A 28 -12.36 -9.47 0.80
CA GLN A 28 -13.29 -9.31 1.92
C GLN A 28 -13.16 -10.44 2.95
N SER A 29 -12.82 -11.66 2.52
CA SER A 29 -12.61 -12.80 3.41
C SER A 29 -11.29 -12.77 4.19
N ALA A 30 -10.34 -11.89 3.83
CA ALA A 30 -9.08 -11.77 4.55
C ALA A 30 -9.25 -11.09 5.92
N ASP A 31 -8.61 -11.70 6.91
CA ASP A 31 -8.70 -11.44 8.34
C ASP A 31 -7.38 -10.92 8.95
N LYS A 32 -6.24 -11.16 8.29
CA LYS A 32 -4.92 -10.75 8.75
C LYS A 32 -4.48 -9.42 8.15
N LEU A 33 -3.99 -8.50 8.99
CA LEU A 33 -3.50 -7.20 8.52
C LEU A 33 -2.28 -7.34 7.61
N ILE A 34 -1.37 -8.28 7.90
CA ILE A 34 -0.14 -8.50 7.14
C ILE A 34 -0.38 -8.71 5.64
N ASP A 35 -1.51 -9.31 5.25
CA ASP A 35 -1.86 -9.58 3.85
C ASP A 35 -2.05 -8.26 3.05
N PHE A 36 -2.40 -7.19 3.74
CA PHE A 36 -2.68 -5.86 3.18
C PHE A 36 -1.47 -4.92 3.17
N GLN A 37 -0.31 -5.38 3.64
CA GLN A 37 0.82 -4.50 3.78
C GLN A 37 1.39 -4.08 2.43
N LYS A 38 1.79 -2.81 2.35
CA LYS A 38 2.64 -2.30 1.29
C LYS A 38 3.96 -1.82 1.86
N ILE A 39 5.07 -2.43 1.48
CA ILE A 39 6.42 -2.00 1.84
C ILE A 39 6.91 -1.00 0.81
N VAL A 40 7.21 0.21 1.27
CA VAL A 40 7.83 1.24 0.44
C VAL A 40 9.19 1.62 0.98
N LYS A 41 10.16 1.72 0.07
CA LYS A 41 11.53 2.15 0.38
C LYS A 41 11.83 3.46 -0.33
N VAL A 42 12.21 4.46 0.44
CA VAL A 42 12.75 5.72 -0.08
C VAL A 42 14.19 5.48 -0.51
N SER A 43 14.46 5.70 -1.81
CA SER A 43 15.81 5.56 -2.36
C SER A 43 16.73 6.69 -1.90
N GLU A 44 18.03 6.49 -2.05
CA GLU A 44 19.06 7.46 -1.61
C GLU A 44 19.00 8.81 -2.32
N LYS A 45 18.36 8.87 -3.50
CA LYS A 45 18.10 10.11 -4.24
C LYS A 45 17.19 11.08 -3.48
N TYR A 46 16.49 10.60 -2.45
CA TYR A 46 15.57 11.38 -1.62
C TYR A 46 16.13 11.47 -0.21
N THR A 47 15.88 12.60 0.44
CA THR A 47 16.42 12.89 1.77
C THR A 47 15.66 12.14 2.85
N HIS A 48 14.32 12.07 2.76
CA HIS A 48 13.46 11.38 3.72
C HIS A 48 12.06 11.12 3.16
N ALA A 49 11.31 10.24 3.85
CA ALA A 49 9.87 10.09 3.69
C ALA A 49 9.12 11.11 4.55
N VAL A 50 7.92 11.49 4.12
CA VAL A 50 6.96 12.25 4.93
C VAL A 50 5.58 11.57 4.91
N TYR A 51 4.87 11.67 6.03
CA TYR A 51 3.46 11.28 6.16
C TYR A 51 2.64 12.56 6.35
N GLY A 52 1.95 12.98 5.29
CA GLY A 52 1.52 14.38 5.16
C GLY A 52 2.76 15.29 5.22
N ASP A 53 2.81 16.16 6.23
CA ASP A 53 3.95 17.05 6.47
C ASP A 53 4.94 16.53 7.53
N GLN A 54 4.62 15.42 8.19
CA GLN A 54 5.47 14.86 9.23
C GLN A 54 6.62 14.06 8.64
N ARG A 55 7.86 14.49 8.89
CA ARG A 55 9.07 13.74 8.54
C ARG A 55 9.09 12.39 9.25
N ARG A 56 9.40 11.33 8.49
CA ARG A 56 9.67 10.00 9.03
C ARG A 56 11.18 9.74 9.05
N PRO A 57 11.74 9.28 10.19
CA PRO A 57 13.15 8.93 10.27
C PRO A 57 13.48 7.66 9.48
N GLU A 58 12.52 6.74 9.33
CA GLU A 58 12.70 5.49 8.61
C GLU A 58 12.62 5.72 7.09
N LYS A 59 13.53 5.05 6.35
CA LYS A 59 13.48 5.00 4.89
C LYS A 59 12.61 3.87 4.36
N VAL A 60 12.24 2.92 5.19
CA VAL A 60 11.33 1.82 4.86
C VAL A 60 10.06 1.99 5.67
N LEU A 61 8.92 2.05 5.00
CA LEU A 61 7.61 2.21 5.62
C LEU A 61 6.69 1.07 5.23
N ARG A 62 5.98 0.53 6.21
CA ARG A 62 4.86 -0.40 5.99
C ARG A 62 3.56 0.38 5.98
N VAL A 63 2.96 0.49 4.81
CA VAL A 63 1.84 1.37 4.49
C VAL A 63 0.58 0.53 4.24
N PHE A 64 -0.55 1.01 4.74
CA PHE A 64 -1.86 0.40 4.58
C PHE A 64 -2.86 1.44 4.09
N ALA A 65 -3.75 1.08 3.17
CA ALA A 65 -4.76 2.01 2.67
C ALA A 65 -5.75 2.38 3.78
N SER A 66 -6.10 3.67 3.86
CA SER A 66 -7.01 4.18 4.88
C SER A 66 -8.28 4.76 4.26
N ARG A 67 -9.43 4.44 4.86
CA ARG A 67 -10.72 5.06 4.51
C ARG A 67 -10.98 6.34 5.31
N VAL A 68 -10.15 6.63 6.31
CA VAL A 68 -10.30 7.81 7.17
C VAL A 68 -9.90 9.05 6.36
N ARG A 69 -10.80 10.04 6.28
CA ARG A 69 -10.61 11.21 5.42
C ARG A 69 -9.46 12.12 5.85
N THR A 70 -9.12 12.09 7.14
CA THR A 70 -8.05 12.89 7.75
C THR A 70 -6.69 12.20 7.73
N ASP A 71 -6.62 10.92 7.37
CA ASP A 71 -5.35 10.21 7.24
C ASP A 71 -4.61 10.71 5.99
N PRO A 72 -3.36 11.21 6.10
CA PRO A 72 -2.62 11.70 4.94
C PRO A 72 -2.03 10.57 4.10
N GLY A 73 -1.49 10.94 2.94
CA GLY A 73 -0.67 10.07 2.09
C GLY A 73 0.80 10.03 2.51
N VAL A 74 1.55 9.14 1.87
CA VAL A 74 3.01 9.05 2.00
C VAL A 74 3.72 9.66 0.80
N PHE A 75 4.71 10.49 1.09
CA PHE A 75 5.50 11.20 0.09
C PHE A 75 6.99 11.06 0.39
N LYS A 76 7.81 11.37 -0.61
CA LYS A 76 9.27 11.41 -0.53
C LYS A 76 9.74 12.81 -0.90
N ARG A 77 10.68 13.35 -0.14
CA ARG A 77 11.24 14.69 -0.38
C ARG A 77 12.67 14.60 -0.88
N LYS A 78 13.03 15.47 -1.81
CA LYS A 78 14.41 15.66 -2.25
C LYS A 78 14.70 17.15 -2.38
N GLN A 79 15.94 17.53 -2.09
CA GLN A 79 16.42 18.88 -2.36
C GLN A 79 16.90 18.94 -3.80
N VAL A 80 16.45 19.95 -4.55
CA VAL A 80 16.90 20.22 -5.92
C VAL A 80 17.24 21.70 -5.99
N LYS A 81 18.55 22.01 -6.06
CA LYS A 81 19.04 23.39 -5.90
C LYS A 81 18.50 24.00 -4.59
N ASP A 82 17.83 25.14 -4.66
CA ASP A 82 17.25 25.86 -3.52
C ASP A 82 15.78 25.49 -3.25
N GLU A 83 15.24 24.46 -3.91
CA GLU A 83 13.85 24.05 -3.78
C GLU A 83 13.69 22.64 -3.18
N THR A 84 12.71 22.49 -2.29
CA THR A 84 12.28 21.18 -1.79
C THR A 84 11.19 20.61 -2.68
N ARG A 85 11.50 19.52 -3.39
CA ARG A 85 10.52 18.79 -4.19
C ARG A 85 9.90 17.65 -3.39
N THR A 86 8.58 17.67 -3.26
CA THR A 86 7.77 16.60 -2.63
C THR A 86 7.07 15.80 -3.71
N GLU A 87 7.20 14.48 -3.67
CA GLU A 87 6.58 13.57 -4.64
C GLU A 87 5.83 12.46 -3.91
N LYS A 88 4.63 12.11 -4.37
CA LYS A 88 3.92 10.92 -3.85
C LYS A 88 4.76 9.68 -4.13
N ILE A 89 4.80 8.75 -3.18
CA ILE A 89 5.43 7.46 -3.42
C ILE A 89 4.53 6.66 -4.38
N ALA A 90 5.10 6.18 -5.50
CA ALA A 90 4.34 5.47 -6.52
C ALA A 90 3.63 4.24 -5.95
N ASN A 91 2.47 3.91 -6.52
CA ASN A 91 1.65 2.74 -6.14
C ASN A 91 1.21 2.72 -4.66
N THR A 92 1.17 3.88 -3.99
CA THR A 92 0.61 4.02 -2.65
C THR A 92 -0.78 4.65 -2.68
N PRO A 93 -1.65 4.35 -1.71
CA PRO A 93 -2.96 4.99 -1.61
C PRO A 93 -2.83 6.49 -1.33
N GLU A 94 -3.84 7.27 -1.74
CA GLU A 94 -3.91 8.70 -1.43
C GLU A 94 -3.97 8.96 0.08
N ARG A 95 -4.65 8.07 0.80
CA ARG A 95 -4.78 8.10 2.26
C ARG A 95 -4.32 6.79 2.83
N CYS A 96 -3.48 6.86 3.84
CA CYS A 96 -2.86 5.67 4.37
C CYS A 96 -2.58 5.80 5.86
N PHE A 97 -2.24 4.69 6.50
CA PHE A 97 -1.61 4.69 7.81
C PHE A 97 -0.36 3.82 7.75
N ILE A 98 0.59 4.10 8.65
CA ILE A 98 1.87 3.42 8.73
C ILE A 98 1.88 2.54 9.98
N VAL A 99 2.31 1.29 9.85
CA VAL A 99 2.54 0.38 10.99
C VAL A 99 3.87 -0.33 10.80
N ASN A 100 4.95 0.28 11.29
CA ASN A 100 6.30 -0.28 11.16
C ASN A 100 6.61 -1.37 12.20
N GLU A 101 5.72 -1.58 13.16
CA GLU A 101 5.81 -2.65 14.17
C GLU A 101 5.54 -4.04 13.56
N ASP A 102 5.58 -5.07 14.41
CA ASP A 102 5.25 -6.44 14.02
C ASP A 102 3.74 -6.57 13.75
N VAL A 103 3.39 -6.87 12.50
CA VAL A 103 2.00 -7.00 12.03
C VAL A 103 1.54 -8.45 11.92
N ASN A 104 2.37 -9.44 12.26
CA ASN A 104 2.04 -10.86 12.07
C ASN A 104 0.81 -11.31 12.88
N THR A 105 0.58 -10.69 14.04
CA THR A 105 -0.51 -11.02 14.97
C THR A 105 -1.61 -9.96 15.00
N MET A 106 -1.51 -8.92 14.18
CA MET A 106 -2.45 -7.79 14.20
C MET A 106 -3.73 -8.11 13.43
N GLU A 107 -4.86 -7.81 14.05
CA GLU A 107 -6.17 -7.80 13.40
C GLU A 107 -6.32 -6.61 12.46
N ILE A 108 -7.26 -6.71 11.52
CA ILE A 108 -7.55 -5.64 10.57
C ILE A 108 -8.26 -4.48 11.28
N PRO A 109 -7.67 -3.27 11.30
CA PRO A 109 -8.31 -2.12 11.91
C PRO A 109 -9.49 -1.65 11.05
N ARG A 110 -10.54 -1.13 11.68
CA ARG A 110 -11.75 -0.60 10.98
C ARG A 110 -11.44 0.46 9.93
N LYS A 111 -10.32 1.18 10.09
CA LYS A 111 -9.87 2.21 9.14
C LYS A 111 -9.24 1.66 7.86
N LEU A 112 -8.93 0.36 7.77
CA LEU A 112 -8.37 -0.23 6.57
C LEU A 112 -9.34 -0.06 5.39
N ASP A 113 -8.86 0.48 4.28
CA ASP A 113 -9.64 0.60 3.06
C ASP A 113 -9.43 -0.62 2.16
N ARG A 114 -10.32 -1.62 2.27
CA ARG A 114 -10.32 -2.79 1.39
C ARG A 114 -10.59 -2.43 -0.08
N LYS A 115 -11.32 -1.33 -0.34
CA LYS A 115 -11.71 -0.95 -1.70
C LYS A 115 -10.48 -0.63 -2.56
N TRP A 116 -9.51 0.07 -1.98
CA TRP A 116 -8.25 0.36 -2.66
C TRP A 116 -7.55 -0.90 -3.18
N TYR A 117 -7.50 -1.97 -2.38
CA TYR A 117 -6.89 -3.24 -2.79
C TYR A 117 -7.69 -3.95 -3.88
N ILE A 118 -9.02 -3.88 -3.84
CA ILE A 118 -9.91 -4.40 -4.89
C ILE A 118 -9.63 -3.67 -6.21
N GLU A 119 -9.57 -2.34 -6.18
CA GLU A 119 -9.29 -1.52 -7.37
C GLU A 119 -7.90 -1.81 -7.94
N VAL A 120 -6.88 -1.99 -7.09
CA VAL A 120 -5.53 -2.39 -7.53
C VAL A 120 -5.52 -3.78 -8.18
N ALA A 121 -6.23 -4.75 -7.60
CA ALA A 121 -6.30 -6.10 -8.15
C ALA A 121 -7.03 -6.13 -9.50
N LYS A 122 -8.17 -5.44 -9.60
CA LYS A 122 -8.93 -5.30 -10.86
C LYS A 122 -8.09 -4.66 -11.96
N LYS A 123 -7.43 -3.54 -11.64
CA LYS A 123 -6.55 -2.87 -12.60
C LYS A 123 -5.44 -3.80 -13.11
N ARG A 124 -4.81 -4.58 -12.23
CA ARG A 124 -3.77 -5.55 -12.65
C ARG A 124 -4.35 -6.66 -13.54
N ILE A 125 -5.56 -7.14 -13.24
CA ILE A 125 -6.26 -8.11 -14.09
C ILE A 125 -6.54 -7.52 -15.47
N GLU A 126 -7.03 -6.28 -15.53
CA GLU A 126 -7.25 -5.55 -16.79
C GLU A 126 -5.94 -5.43 -17.58
N ASP A 127 -4.84 -5.01 -16.92
CA ASP A 127 -3.51 -4.93 -17.52
C ASP A 127 -3.04 -6.30 -18.08
N PHE A 128 -3.37 -7.42 -17.42
CA PHE A 128 -3.07 -8.77 -17.91
C PHE A 128 -3.92 -9.19 -19.12
N LEU A 129 -5.16 -8.72 -19.18
CA LEU A 129 -6.09 -9.00 -20.29
C LEU A 129 -5.82 -8.11 -21.51
N GLY A 130 -5.03 -7.04 -21.36
CA GLY A 130 -4.68 -6.12 -22.44
C GLY A 130 -5.78 -5.14 -22.82
N ASN A 131 -6.68 -4.84 -21.89
CA ASN A 131 -7.79 -3.89 -22.06
C ASN A 131 -7.44 -2.48 -21.57
#